data_AF-A0A7M5WW56-F1
#
_entry.id   AF-A0A7M5WW56-F1
#
_cell.length_a   1.000
_cell.length_b   1.000
_cell.length_c   1.000
_cell.angle_alpha   90.00
_cell.angle_beta   90.00
_cell.angle_gamma   90.00
#
_symmetry.space_group_name_H-M   'P 1'
#
loop_
_entity.id
_entity.type
_entity.pdbx_description
1 polymer ?
#
loop_
_entity_poly.entity_id
_entity_poly.type
_entity_poly.pdbx_seq_one_letter_code
_entity_poly.pdbx_strand_id
1 'polypeptide(L)'
;MGSWISFDKDHESVAKVKQYCESVVFVQFYGQTNDLKGSTDNITGKPKSKLGHLLSELDKEVRKASKIEELEITESMRNILRKMAEIRVCMADCETVEDCHQKLLNDAERFQAIYRKRGHESEVLEEKHSFYWGTRQQLLFGKVICDWLATQNSEKAPMDPIFGTLLNPTGGRVGPGDTGFFHDSLFDDMGPFAYHSAVHDGFGYLITNHKTGPGYAYLNKGLFGDWSPFGGQLYGIKYWEKICQKYHPDRATLEQFIFL
;
A
#
# COMPACT_ATOMS: atom_id res chain seq x y z
N MET A 1 13.99 -1.55 28.65
CA MET A 1 12.58 -1.17 28.88
C MET A 1 12.36 0.18 28.25
N GLY A 2 11.87 0.21 27.01
CA GLY A 2 11.63 1.45 26.27
C GLY A 2 10.31 2.09 26.71
N SER A 3 10.37 3.38 27.01
CA SER A 3 9.23 4.26 27.21
C SER A 3 8.25 4.14 26.04
N TRP A 4 7.04 3.66 26.29
CA TRP A 4 5.94 3.68 25.34
C TRP A 4 5.53 5.14 25.12
N ILE A 5 5.86 5.71 23.96
CA ILE A 5 5.20 6.92 23.49
C ILE A 5 3.79 6.46 23.10
N SER A 6 2.84 6.53 24.04
CA SER A 6 1.43 6.49 23.68
C SER A 6 1.16 7.77 22.90
N PHE A 7 0.80 7.66 21.63
CA PHE A 7 0.13 8.77 20.97
C PHE A 7 -1.11 9.08 21.80
N ASP A 8 -1.13 10.26 22.42
CA ASP A 8 -2.31 10.78 23.08
C ASP A 8 -3.41 10.81 22.02
N LYS A 9 -4.47 10.02 22.25
CA LYS A 9 -5.59 9.84 21.33
C LYS A 9 -6.53 11.04 21.40
N ASP A 10 -5.96 12.22 21.24
CA ASP A 10 -6.71 13.47 21.25
C ASP A 10 -7.54 13.61 19.97
N HIS A 11 -8.53 14.51 20.00
CA HIS A 11 -9.40 14.75 18.86
C HIS A 11 -8.65 15.30 17.62
N GLU A 12 -7.49 15.94 17.83
CA GLU A 12 -6.68 16.53 16.77
C GLU A 12 -6.00 15.46 15.91
N SER A 13 -5.50 14.39 16.54
CA SER A 13 -4.91 13.24 15.86
C SER A 13 -5.91 12.54 14.93
N VAL A 14 -7.16 12.33 15.38
CA VAL A 14 -8.22 11.70 14.59
C VAL A 14 -8.65 12.58 13.41
N ALA A 15 -8.67 13.91 13.59
CA ALA A 15 -9.00 14.84 12.51
C ALA A 15 -7.96 14.78 11.38
N LYS A 16 -6.66 14.76 11.73
CA LYS A 16 -5.56 14.60 10.76
C LYS A 16 -5.63 13.28 10.01
N VAL A 17 -5.95 12.18 10.70
CA VAL A 17 -6.13 10.87 10.05
C VAL A 17 -7.31 10.89 9.07
N LYS A 18 -8.43 11.51 9.42
CA LYS A 18 -9.56 11.65 8.48
C LYS A 18 -9.21 12.51 7.27
N GLN A 19 -8.50 13.61 7.47
CA GLN A 19 -8.03 14.45 6.37
C GLN A 19 -7.10 13.65 5.44
N TYR A 20 -6.21 12.84 6.01
CA TYR A 20 -5.37 11.93 5.25
C TYR A 20 -6.21 10.91 4.47
N CYS A 21 -7.18 10.25 5.11
CA CYS A 21 -8.09 9.32 4.44
C CYS A 21 -8.84 9.97 3.27
N GLU A 22 -9.35 11.19 3.43
CA GLU A 22 -10.01 11.91 2.32
C GLU A 22 -9.03 12.22 1.18
N SER A 23 -7.77 12.54 1.49
CA SER A 23 -6.76 12.83 0.47
C SER A 23 -6.44 11.63 -0.42
N VAL A 24 -6.50 10.40 0.10
CA VAL A 24 -6.14 9.20 -0.67
C VAL A 24 -7.23 8.73 -1.64
N VAL A 25 -8.46 9.26 -1.53
CA VAL A 25 -9.56 9.00 -2.46
C VAL A 25 -9.19 9.39 -3.89
N PHE A 26 -8.47 10.50 -4.03
CA PHE A 26 -8.13 11.09 -5.33
C PHE A 26 -6.83 10.57 -5.92
N VAL A 27 -6.17 9.62 -5.24
CA VAL A 27 -4.89 9.09 -5.69
C VAL A 27 -5.10 8.11 -6.84
N GLN A 28 -4.34 8.34 -7.90
CA GLN A 28 -4.15 7.44 -9.04
C GLN A 28 -2.72 6.93 -9.04
N PHE A 29 -2.54 5.65 -9.36
CA PHE A 29 -1.22 5.05 -9.50
C PHE A 29 -0.96 4.70 -10.96
N TYR A 30 0.06 5.32 -11.54
CA TYR A 30 0.43 5.07 -12.93
C TYR A 30 0.90 3.62 -13.13
N GLY A 31 0.27 2.94 -14.07
CA GLY A 31 0.60 1.56 -14.46
C GLY A 31 0.08 0.47 -13.52
N GLN A 32 -0.84 0.80 -12.60
CA GLN A 32 -1.49 -0.19 -11.74
C GLN A 32 -2.11 -1.34 -12.56
N THR A 33 -2.02 -2.57 -12.03
CA THR A 33 -2.33 -3.80 -12.77
C THR A 33 -3.81 -3.93 -13.15
N ASN A 34 -4.68 -3.33 -12.34
CA ASN A 34 -6.15 -3.38 -12.40
C ASN A 34 -6.79 -2.19 -13.13
N ASP A 35 -6.03 -1.40 -13.90
CA ASP A 35 -6.66 -0.34 -14.72
C ASP A 35 -7.79 -0.91 -15.58
N LEU A 36 -9.00 -0.49 -15.22
CA LEU A 36 -10.28 -0.81 -15.84
C LEU A 36 -10.18 -0.53 -17.35
N LYS A 37 -10.49 -1.55 -18.17
CA LYS A 37 -10.82 -1.47 -19.61
C LYS A 37 -10.34 -0.18 -20.33
N GLY A 38 -9.22 -0.22 -21.04
CA GLY A 38 -9.02 0.75 -22.12
C GLY A 38 -7.62 1.23 -22.50
N SER A 39 -6.52 0.77 -21.91
CA SER A 39 -5.18 1.11 -22.44
C SER A 39 -4.63 -0.03 -23.28
N THR A 40 -5.11 -0.15 -24.53
CA THR A 40 -4.32 -0.74 -25.60
C THR A 40 -3.51 0.37 -26.25
N ASP A 41 -2.21 0.44 -25.99
CA ASP A 41 -1.30 1.20 -26.85
C ASP A 41 -1.18 0.44 -28.18
N ASN A 42 -1.91 0.89 -29.19
CA ASN A 42 -1.81 0.42 -30.58
C ASN A 42 -0.46 0.76 -31.25
N ILE A 43 0.58 1.12 -30.49
CA ILE A 43 1.79 1.75 -31.01
C ILE A 43 3.00 0.78 -31.06
N THR A 44 3.04 -0.32 -30.29
CA THR A 44 4.29 -1.13 -30.22
C THR A 44 4.17 -2.65 -30.26
N GLY A 45 2.98 -3.25 -30.20
CA GLY A 45 2.81 -4.71 -30.35
C GLY A 45 3.55 -5.60 -29.33
N LYS A 46 4.23 -5.02 -28.34
CA LYS A 46 4.82 -5.74 -27.20
C LYS A 46 3.88 -5.63 -26.01
N PRO A 47 3.56 -6.73 -25.30
CA PRO A 47 2.85 -6.61 -24.04
C PRO A 47 3.74 -5.80 -23.09
N LYS A 48 3.34 -4.56 -22.75
CA LYS A 48 3.95 -3.81 -21.65
C LYS A 48 3.89 -4.74 -20.42
N SER A 49 5.03 -5.06 -19.83
CA SER A 49 5.05 -5.71 -18.53
C SER A 49 4.25 -4.82 -17.59
N LYS A 50 3.11 -5.31 -17.10
CA LYS A 50 2.32 -4.56 -16.11
C LYS A 50 3.18 -4.34 -14.87
N LEU A 51 2.96 -3.23 -14.16
CA LEU A 51 3.69 -2.91 -12.93
C LEU A 51 3.70 -4.09 -11.94
N GLY A 52 2.60 -4.83 -11.82
CA GLY A 52 2.52 -6.01 -10.97
C GLY A 52 3.55 -7.10 -11.29
N HIS A 53 3.85 -7.34 -12.57
CA HIS A 53 4.87 -8.32 -12.96
C HIS A 53 6.26 -7.88 -12.49
N LEU A 54 6.63 -6.62 -12.78
CA LEU A 54 7.91 -6.07 -12.33
C LEU A 54 8.01 -6.04 -10.81
N LEU A 55 6.91 -5.76 -10.11
CA LEU A 55 6.87 -5.75 -8.65
C LEU A 55 7.09 -7.14 -8.05
N SER A 56 6.48 -8.16 -8.66
CA SER A 56 6.76 -9.56 -8.31
C SER A 56 8.21 -9.96 -8.58
N GLU A 57 8.78 -9.53 -9.71
CA GLU A 57 10.22 -9.77 -9.99
C GLU A 57 11.11 -9.06 -8.96
N LEU A 58 10.77 -7.84 -8.56
CA LEU A 58 11.53 -7.09 -7.56
C LEU A 58 11.46 -7.77 -6.18
N ASP A 59 10.29 -8.26 -5.75
CA ASP A 59 10.14 -9.04 -4.52
C ASP A 59 11.00 -10.31 -4.55
N LYS A 60 11.06 -11.02 -5.69
CA LYS A 60 11.94 -12.18 -5.87
C LYS A 60 13.40 -11.82 -5.68
N GLU A 61 13.86 -10.68 -6.22
CA GLU A 61 15.24 -10.22 -6.02
C GLU A 61 15.52 -9.87 -4.54
N VAL A 62 14.59 -9.19 -3.86
CA VAL A 62 14.72 -8.88 -2.42
C VAL A 62 14.90 -10.15 -1.60
N ARG A 63 14.16 -11.22 -1.93
CA ARG A 63 14.22 -12.51 -1.24
C ARG A 63 15.43 -13.37 -1.57
N LYS A 64 16.26 -13.00 -2.55
CA LYS A 64 17.53 -13.73 -2.80
C LYS A 64 18.56 -13.48 -1.72
N ALA A 65 18.43 -12.40 -0.94
CA ALA A 65 19.32 -12.14 0.18
C ALA A 65 19.19 -13.27 1.22
N SER A 66 20.30 -13.89 1.59
CA SER A 66 20.30 -15.02 2.54
C SER A 66 19.97 -14.59 3.97
N LYS A 67 20.28 -13.32 4.27
CA LYS A 67 19.87 -12.61 5.48
C LYS A 67 19.42 -11.20 5.11
N ILE A 68 18.52 -10.64 5.92
CA ILE A 68 17.94 -9.31 5.70
C ILE A 68 19.03 -8.23 5.77
N GLU A 69 20.00 -8.39 6.65
CA GLU A 69 21.14 -7.49 6.80
C GLU A 69 21.99 -7.42 5.51
N GLU A 70 21.99 -8.50 4.72
CA GLU A 70 22.75 -8.64 3.48
C GLU A 70 21.99 -8.12 2.23
N LEU A 71 20.78 -7.58 2.40
CA LEU A 71 20.01 -7.05 1.27
C LEU A 71 20.69 -5.84 0.63
N GLU A 72 21.20 -6.01 -0.60
CA GLU A 72 21.85 -4.97 -1.40
C GLU A 72 21.12 -4.71 -2.72
N ILE A 73 21.26 -3.50 -3.27
CA ILE A 73 20.64 -3.15 -4.56
C ILE A 73 21.49 -3.77 -5.67
N THR A 74 21.10 -4.94 -6.13
CA THR A 74 21.79 -5.68 -7.20
C THR A 74 21.57 -5.04 -8.57
N GLU A 75 22.40 -5.40 -9.55
CA GLU A 75 22.21 -4.98 -10.93
C GLU A 75 20.86 -5.45 -11.51
N SER A 76 20.36 -6.61 -11.08
CA SER A 76 19.03 -7.10 -11.46
C SER A 76 17.93 -6.15 -10.95
N MET A 77 18.00 -5.75 -9.68
CA MET A 77 17.07 -4.78 -9.09
C MET A 77 17.13 -3.43 -9.81
N ARG A 78 18.33 -2.92 -10.14
CA ARG A 78 18.48 -1.66 -10.91
C ARG A 78 17.78 -1.75 -12.25
N ASN A 79 17.96 -2.87 -12.97
CA ASN A 79 17.30 -3.08 -14.26
C ASN A 79 15.77 -3.18 -14.14
N ILE A 80 15.24 -3.81 -13.09
CA ILE A 80 13.80 -3.85 -12.82
C ILE A 80 13.27 -2.45 -12.51
N LEU A 81 13.96 -1.68 -11.65
CA LEU A 81 13.57 -0.31 -11.29
C LEU A 81 13.60 0.62 -12.50
N ARG A 82 14.54 0.45 -13.44
CA ARG A 82 14.53 1.18 -14.71
C ARG A 82 13.28 0.91 -15.53
N LYS A 83 12.86 -0.35 -15.67
CA LYS A 83 11.60 -0.71 -16.36
C LYS A 83 10.38 -0.15 -15.64
N MET A 84 10.39 -0.13 -14.30
CA MET A 84 9.33 0.53 -13.54
C MET A 84 9.30 2.04 -13.79
N ALA A 85 10.47 2.68 -13.92
CA ALA A 85 10.56 4.10 -14.24
C ALA A 85 9.94 4.44 -15.61
N GLU A 86 10.10 3.57 -16.61
CA GLU A 86 9.44 3.72 -17.92
C GLU A 86 7.91 3.74 -17.81
N ILE A 87 7.34 3.02 -16.84
CA ILE A 87 5.90 3.02 -16.55
C ILE A 87 5.51 4.24 -15.71
N ARG A 88 6.38 4.64 -14.77
CA ARG A 88 6.11 5.65 -13.74
C ARG A 88 6.50 7.07 -14.15
N VAL A 89 7.21 7.29 -15.25
CA VAL A 89 7.65 8.64 -15.68
C VAL A 89 6.50 9.64 -15.83
N CYS A 90 5.26 9.18 -16.04
CA CYS A 90 4.09 10.04 -16.05
C CYS A 90 3.66 10.57 -14.65
N MET A 91 4.40 10.27 -13.59
CA MET A 91 4.20 10.86 -12.26
C MET A 91 4.57 12.35 -12.28
N ALA A 92 3.82 13.17 -11.52
CA ALA A 92 3.91 14.63 -11.52
C ALA A 92 5.30 15.23 -11.17
N ASP A 93 6.21 14.42 -10.62
CA ASP A 93 7.50 14.86 -10.08
C ASP A 93 8.72 14.40 -10.91
N CYS A 94 8.51 13.77 -12.07
CA CYS A 94 9.61 13.31 -12.93
C CYS A 94 9.43 13.82 -14.36
N GLU A 95 10.45 14.50 -14.89
CA GLU A 95 10.43 14.97 -16.28
C GLU A 95 10.91 13.89 -17.26
N THR A 96 11.83 13.01 -16.80
CA THR A 96 12.44 11.96 -17.62
C THR A 96 12.42 10.59 -16.94
N VAL A 97 12.61 9.53 -17.74
CA VAL A 97 12.75 8.15 -17.22
C VAL A 97 13.97 8.06 -16.31
N GLU A 98 15.05 8.76 -16.65
CA GLU A 98 16.27 8.84 -15.86
C GLU A 98 16.02 9.47 -14.48
N ASP A 99 15.27 10.57 -14.40
CA ASP A 99 14.91 11.19 -13.11
C ASP A 99 14.07 10.25 -12.25
N CYS A 100 13.07 9.62 -12.87
CA CYS A 100 12.20 8.65 -12.20
C CYS A 100 13.00 7.42 -11.72
N HIS A 101 13.91 6.92 -12.53
CA HIS A 101 14.78 5.81 -12.18
C HIS A 101 15.70 6.18 -11.01
N GLN A 102 16.32 7.36 -11.04
CA GLN A 102 17.18 7.82 -9.95
C GLN A 102 16.37 7.99 -8.65
N LYS A 103 15.15 8.53 -8.72
CA LYS A 103 14.24 8.60 -7.57
C LYS A 103 13.94 7.21 -7.01
N LEU A 104 13.61 6.24 -7.87
CA LEU A 104 13.34 4.86 -7.45
C LEU A 104 14.57 4.18 -6.84
N LEU A 105 15.79 4.48 -7.30
CA LEU A 105 17.02 4.00 -6.68
C LEU A 105 17.20 4.58 -5.27
N ASN A 106 16.99 5.89 -5.09
CA ASN A 106 17.07 6.52 -3.78
C ASN A 106 15.99 5.95 -2.81
N ASP A 107 14.78 5.70 -3.32
CA ASP A 107 13.72 5.07 -2.54
C ASP A 107 14.03 3.60 -2.21
N ALA A 108 14.74 2.87 -3.09
CA ALA A 108 15.20 1.51 -2.81
C ALA A 108 16.25 1.47 -1.68
N GLU A 109 17.14 2.46 -1.59
CA GLU A 109 18.11 2.57 -0.49
C GLU A 109 17.40 2.82 0.85
N ARG A 110 16.40 3.71 0.85
CA ARG A 110 15.54 3.97 2.03
C ARG A 110 14.75 2.73 2.43
N PHE A 111 14.18 2.02 1.45
CA PHE A 111 13.51 0.74 1.67
C PHE A 111 14.44 -0.26 2.34
N GLN A 112 15.68 -0.43 1.88
CA GLN A 112 16.64 -1.35 2.49
C GLN A 112 16.94 -1.01 3.94
N ALA A 113 17.15 0.27 4.25
CA ALA A 113 17.37 0.72 5.62
C ALA A 113 16.18 0.36 6.53
N ILE A 114 14.95 0.57 6.05
CA ILE A 114 13.73 0.23 6.79
C ILE A 114 13.57 -1.29 6.93
N TYR A 115 13.77 -2.05 5.84
CA TYR A 115 13.63 -3.50 5.79
C TYR A 115 14.60 -4.19 6.75
N ARG A 116 15.86 -3.74 6.76
CA ARG A 116 16.89 -4.18 7.73
C ARG A 116 16.51 -3.84 9.16
N LYS A 117 16.10 -2.61 9.44
CA LYS A 117 15.73 -2.15 10.78
C LYS A 117 14.56 -2.94 11.37
N ARG A 118 13.63 -3.42 10.54
CA ARG A 118 12.51 -4.27 10.98
C ARG A 118 12.98 -5.61 11.54
N GLY A 119 14.07 -6.18 11.00
CA GLY A 119 14.72 -7.38 11.56
C GLY A 119 14.04 -8.71 11.28
N HIS A 120 13.03 -8.77 10.40
CA HIS A 120 12.42 -10.02 9.93
C HIS A 120 11.92 -9.89 8.49
N GLU A 121 11.73 -11.02 7.80
CA GLU A 121 11.30 -11.08 6.40
C GLU A 121 9.84 -10.62 6.27
N SER A 122 9.46 -10.21 5.06
CA SER A 122 8.07 -9.87 4.73
C SER A 122 7.31 -11.13 4.38
N GLU A 123 6.00 -11.13 4.64
CA GLU A 123 5.11 -12.20 4.19
C GLU A 123 5.22 -12.42 2.68
N VAL A 124 4.99 -13.66 2.23
CA VAL A 124 5.03 -14.03 0.82
C VAL A 124 3.62 -13.93 0.26
N LEU A 125 3.45 -13.20 -0.84
CA LEU A 125 2.21 -13.28 -1.62
C LEU A 125 2.24 -14.58 -2.42
N GLU A 126 1.39 -15.55 -2.06
CA GLU A 126 1.34 -16.85 -2.72
C GLU A 126 1.03 -16.72 -4.22
N GLU A 127 1.56 -17.65 -5.03
CA GLU A 127 1.42 -17.65 -6.49
C GLU A 127 -0.05 -17.61 -6.95
N LYS A 128 -0.95 -18.25 -6.21
CA LYS A 128 -2.39 -18.26 -6.49
C LYS A 128 -3.04 -16.86 -6.39
N HIS A 129 -2.35 -15.90 -5.77
CA HIS A 129 -2.76 -14.50 -5.64
C HIS A 129 -1.84 -13.53 -6.39
N SER A 130 -1.05 -14.03 -7.33
CA SER A 130 -0.14 -13.23 -8.15
C SER A 130 -0.84 -12.10 -8.91
N PHE A 131 -2.14 -12.21 -9.19
CA PHE A 131 -2.96 -11.16 -9.80
C PHE A 131 -3.07 -9.89 -8.93
N TYR A 132 -2.85 -10.00 -7.62
CA TYR A 132 -2.95 -8.88 -6.68
C TYR A 132 -1.75 -7.92 -6.76
N TRP A 133 -0.62 -8.38 -7.31
CA TRP A 133 0.57 -7.55 -7.47
C TRP A 133 0.29 -6.27 -8.27
N GLY A 134 0.67 -5.13 -7.71
CA GLY A 134 0.54 -3.82 -8.33
C GLY A 134 -0.91 -3.36 -8.54
N THR A 135 -1.89 -4.01 -7.91
CA THR A 135 -3.27 -3.50 -7.90
C THR A 135 -3.33 -2.16 -7.19
N ARG A 136 -4.31 -1.33 -7.55
CA ARG A 136 -4.58 -0.06 -6.87
C ARG A 136 -4.64 -0.20 -5.35
N GLN A 137 -5.35 -1.22 -4.86
CA GLN A 137 -5.55 -1.45 -3.43
C GLN A 137 -4.22 -1.78 -2.73
N GLN A 138 -3.37 -2.61 -3.33
CA GLN A 138 -2.06 -2.94 -2.80
C GLN A 138 -1.10 -1.73 -2.80
N LEU A 139 -1.16 -0.90 -3.85
CA LEU A 139 -0.38 0.33 -3.93
C LEU A 139 -0.89 1.39 -2.96
N LEU A 140 -2.20 1.47 -2.73
CA LEU A 140 -2.78 2.33 -1.72
C LEU A 140 -2.31 1.93 -0.32
N PHE A 141 -2.30 0.63 -0.01
CA PHE A 141 -1.71 0.11 1.22
C PHE A 141 -0.24 0.55 1.37
N GLY A 142 0.57 0.37 0.32
CA GLY A 142 1.97 0.79 0.31
C GLY A 142 2.14 2.30 0.50
N LYS A 143 1.25 3.11 -0.10
CA LYS A 143 1.23 4.57 0.06
C LYS A 143 1.02 4.98 1.51
N VAL A 144 0.10 4.34 2.24
CA VAL A 144 -0.14 4.64 3.67
C VAL A 144 1.12 4.47 4.48
N ILE A 145 1.88 3.40 4.23
CA ILE A 145 3.15 3.14 4.91
C ILE A 145 4.18 4.20 4.55
N CYS A 146 4.41 4.43 3.25
CA CYS A 146 5.43 5.37 2.78
C CYS A 146 5.15 6.81 3.22
N ASP A 147 3.90 7.27 3.11
CA ASP A 147 3.48 8.61 3.55
C ASP A 147 3.73 8.77 5.06
N TRP A 148 3.33 7.78 5.87
CA TRP A 148 3.51 7.89 7.31
C TRP A 148 4.98 7.90 7.72
N LEU A 149 5.80 6.97 7.18
CA LEU A 149 7.22 6.91 7.51
C LEU A 149 7.96 8.20 7.14
N ALA A 150 7.56 8.86 6.05
CA ALA A 150 8.11 10.17 5.67
C ALA A 150 7.89 11.24 6.75
N THR A 151 6.71 11.25 7.39
CA THR A 151 6.42 12.19 8.49
C THR A 151 7.29 11.97 9.73
N GLN A 152 7.75 10.73 9.96
CA GLN A 152 8.53 10.38 11.16
C GLN A 152 10.02 10.66 10.98
N ASN A 153 10.52 10.50 9.76
CA ASN A 153 11.95 10.58 9.45
C ASN A 153 12.42 11.99 9.05
N SER A 154 11.55 13.01 9.17
CA SER A 154 11.82 14.36 8.63
C SER A 154 12.20 14.36 7.15
N GLU A 155 11.72 13.36 6.41
CA GLU A 155 12.04 13.21 4.99
C GLU A 155 11.20 14.20 4.18
N LYS A 156 11.83 14.80 3.16
CA LYS A 156 11.16 15.79 2.31
C LYS A 156 10.04 15.18 1.46
N ALA A 157 10.13 13.90 1.12
CA ALA A 157 9.16 13.23 0.28
C ALA A 157 8.97 11.75 0.67
N PRO A 158 7.75 11.21 0.55
CA PRO A 158 7.51 9.79 0.73
C PRO A 158 8.17 8.95 -0.37
N MET A 159 8.55 7.72 -0.02
CA MET A 159 9.00 6.73 -1.01
C MET A 159 7.86 6.38 -1.97
N ASP A 160 8.20 5.86 -3.17
CA ASP A 160 7.19 5.29 -4.03
C ASP A 160 6.40 4.16 -3.32
N PRO A 161 5.06 4.10 -3.47
CA PRO A 161 4.21 3.08 -2.86
C PRO A 161 4.63 1.64 -3.11
N ILE A 162 5.34 1.32 -4.21
CA ILE A 162 5.86 -0.03 -4.45
C ILE A 162 6.73 -0.53 -3.29
N PHE A 163 7.48 0.37 -2.63
CA PHE A 163 8.36 0.00 -1.53
C PHE A 163 7.58 -0.25 -0.25
N GLY A 164 6.48 0.47 -0.03
CA GLY A 164 5.52 0.17 1.02
C GLY A 164 4.85 -1.19 0.82
N THR A 165 4.54 -1.54 -0.43
CA THR A 165 4.03 -2.87 -0.78
C THR A 165 5.05 -3.98 -0.50
N LEU A 166 6.33 -3.79 -0.87
CA LEU A 166 7.39 -4.78 -0.60
C LEU A 166 7.65 -5.03 0.89
N LEU A 167 7.33 -4.04 1.75
CA LEU A 167 7.40 -4.21 3.19
C LEU A 167 6.36 -5.22 3.70
N ASN A 168 5.20 -5.35 3.06
CA ASN A 168 4.22 -6.39 3.37
C ASN A 168 3.34 -6.75 2.14
N PRO A 169 3.82 -7.68 1.28
CA PRO A 169 3.18 -8.03 0.01
C PRO A 169 1.72 -8.48 0.09
N THR A 170 1.30 -9.06 1.20
CA THR A 170 -0.07 -9.52 1.45
C THR A 170 -1.01 -8.42 1.93
N GLY A 171 -0.46 -7.26 2.32
CA GLY A 171 -1.18 -6.18 2.97
C GLY A 171 -2.17 -5.48 2.06
N GLY A 172 -3.25 -5.00 2.68
CA GLY A 172 -4.33 -4.30 1.99
C GLY A 172 -5.36 -5.22 1.39
N ARG A 173 -5.27 -6.55 1.53
CA ARG A 173 -6.27 -7.50 1.03
C ARG A 173 -7.47 -7.58 1.99
N VAL A 174 -8.68 -7.66 1.43
CA VAL A 174 -9.88 -7.95 2.21
C VAL A 174 -9.92 -9.42 2.63
N GLY A 175 -10.03 -9.69 3.94
CA GLY A 175 -10.25 -11.03 4.51
C GLY A 175 -9.10 -11.49 5.42
N PRO A 176 -9.39 -12.39 6.39
CA PRO A 176 -8.38 -12.92 7.30
C PRO A 176 -7.55 -14.00 6.63
N GLY A 177 -6.23 -13.78 6.55
CA GLY A 177 -5.34 -14.71 5.88
C GLY A 177 -5.70 -14.85 4.41
N ASP A 178 -5.00 -15.74 3.74
CA ASP A 178 -4.97 -15.85 2.29
C ASP A 178 -6.26 -16.43 1.64
N THR A 179 -7.42 -16.23 2.28
CA THR A 179 -8.73 -16.75 1.88
C THR A 179 -9.28 -15.95 0.70
N GLY A 180 -9.01 -16.43 -0.52
CA GLY A 180 -9.44 -15.79 -1.78
C GLY A 180 -10.94 -15.50 -1.87
N PHE A 181 -11.79 -16.30 -1.23
CA PHE A 181 -13.25 -16.17 -1.35
C PHE A 181 -13.82 -14.80 -0.93
N PHE A 182 -13.35 -14.26 0.20
CA PHE A 182 -13.81 -12.94 0.68
C PHE A 182 -13.25 -11.81 -0.17
N HIS A 183 -12.01 -11.97 -0.65
CA HIS A 183 -11.40 -11.02 -1.55
C HIS A 183 -12.19 -10.98 -2.87
N ASP A 184 -12.34 -12.11 -3.55
CA ASP A 184 -12.98 -12.19 -4.87
C ASP A 184 -14.45 -11.71 -4.87
N SER A 185 -15.15 -11.83 -3.74
CA SER A 185 -16.55 -11.41 -3.60
C SER A 185 -16.72 -9.93 -3.17
N LEU A 186 -15.74 -9.35 -2.47
CA LEU A 186 -15.81 -7.99 -1.91
C LEU A 186 -14.82 -7.01 -2.57
N PHE A 187 -13.99 -7.49 -3.50
CA PHE A 187 -13.00 -6.70 -4.19
C PHE A 187 -13.68 -5.73 -5.16
N ASP A 188 -13.67 -4.46 -4.78
CA ASP A 188 -13.94 -3.31 -5.64
C ASP A 188 -12.75 -2.37 -5.53
N ASP A 189 -12.03 -2.15 -6.63
CA ASP A 189 -10.83 -1.30 -6.72
C ASP A 189 -10.96 0.10 -6.09
N MET A 190 -12.20 0.62 -6.05
CA MET A 190 -12.54 1.96 -5.55
C MET A 190 -13.65 1.93 -4.51
N GLY A 191 -13.99 0.75 -3.99
CA GLY A 191 -15.09 0.58 -3.05
C GLY A 191 -14.69 0.87 -1.61
N PRO A 192 -15.68 1.00 -0.69
CA PRO A 192 -15.42 1.21 0.73
C PRO A 192 -14.49 0.16 1.35
N PHE A 193 -14.62 -1.10 0.93
CA PHE A 193 -13.78 -2.20 1.42
C PHE A 193 -12.33 -2.09 0.95
N ALA A 194 -12.05 -1.64 -0.27
CA ALA A 194 -10.67 -1.49 -0.75
C ALA A 194 -9.95 -0.34 -0.04
N TYR A 195 -10.62 0.81 0.14
CA TYR A 195 -10.05 1.90 0.92
C TYR A 195 -9.86 1.51 2.39
N HIS A 196 -10.87 0.86 2.98
CA HIS A 196 -10.80 0.42 4.36
C HIS A 196 -9.64 -0.53 4.59
N SER A 197 -9.58 -1.64 3.85
CA SER A 197 -8.54 -2.67 4.01
C SER A 197 -7.14 -2.10 3.78
N ALA A 198 -6.93 -1.29 2.73
CA ALA A 198 -5.64 -0.68 2.46
C ALA A 198 -5.16 0.22 3.62
N VAL A 199 -6.03 1.08 4.16
CA VAL A 199 -5.68 2.01 5.25
C VAL A 199 -5.57 1.30 6.59
N HIS A 200 -6.50 0.39 6.88
CA HIS A 200 -6.53 -0.44 8.08
C HIS A 200 -5.24 -1.26 8.20
N ASP A 201 -4.87 -1.98 7.14
CA ASP A 201 -3.67 -2.81 7.14
C ASP A 201 -2.41 -1.97 7.12
N GLY A 202 -2.39 -0.83 6.42
CA GLY A 202 -1.24 0.07 6.37
C GLY A 202 -0.89 0.60 7.76
N PHE A 203 -1.90 1.09 8.50
CA PHE A 203 -1.70 1.54 9.88
C PHE A 203 -1.46 0.38 10.85
N GLY A 204 -2.08 -0.78 10.63
CA GLY A 204 -1.79 -2.01 11.36
C GLY A 204 -0.34 -2.48 11.21
N TYR A 205 0.20 -2.39 10.00
CA TYR A 205 1.61 -2.68 9.72
C TYR A 205 2.53 -1.72 10.48
N LEU A 206 2.23 -0.42 10.45
CA LEU A 206 3.03 0.62 11.11
C LEU A 206 3.08 0.40 12.63
N ILE A 207 1.95 0.10 13.29
CA ILE A 207 1.95 -0.12 14.74
C ILE A 207 2.66 -1.44 15.10
N THR A 208 2.53 -2.47 14.27
CA THR A 208 3.12 -3.79 14.51
C THR A 208 4.63 -3.76 14.35
N ASN A 209 5.13 -3.20 13.25
CA ASN A 209 6.53 -3.31 12.82
C ASN A 209 7.37 -2.08 13.18
N HIS A 210 6.76 -0.90 13.27
CA HIS A 210 7.46 0.37 13.48
C HIS A 210 7.09 1.07 14.78
N LYS A 211 6.13 0.52 15.54
CA LYS A 211 5.60 1.08 16.80
C LYS A 211 5.15 2.55 16.66
N THR A 212 4.58 2.88 15.51
CA THR A 212 4.08 4.22 15.16
C THR A 212 2.76 4.09 14.41
N GLY A 213 2.09 5.21 14.17
CA GLY A 213 0.80 5.22 13.48
C GLY A 213 -0.39 5.05 14.42
N PRO A 214 -1.60 5.31 13.90
CA PRO A 214 -2.84 5.21 14.67
C PRO A 214 -3.33 3.75 14.85
N GLY A 215 -2.66 2.77 14.22
CA GLY A 215 -3.01 1.35 14.26
C GLY A 215 -4.29 0.98 13.52
N TYR A 216 -4.76 -0.25 13.73
CA TYR A 216 -5.94 -0.82 13.05
C TYR A 216 -7.23 -0.02 13.33
N ALA A 217 -7.38 0.48 14.56
CA ALA A 217 -8.50 1.33 14.96
C ALA A 217 -8.24 2.82 14.65
N TYR A 218 -7.80 3.14 13.43
CA TYR A 218 -7.29 4.46 13.05
C TYR A 218 -8.27 5.64 13.20
N LEU A 219 -9.57 5.37 13.31
CA LEU A 219 -10.59 6.38 13.61
C LEU A 219 -10.89 6.54 15.11
N ASN A 220 -10.09 5.90 15.97
CA ASN A 220 -10.27 5.79 17.42
C ASN A 220 -11.68 5.33 17.81
N LYS A 221 -12.22 4.35 17.07
CA LYS A 221 -13.54 3.76 17.30
C LYS A 221 -13.48 2.26 17.09
N GLY A 222 -13.97 1.49 18.05
CA GLY A 222 -13.99 0.03 17.96
C GLY A 222 -14.09 -0.62 19.32
N LEU A 223 -14.45 -1.91 19.34
CA LEU A 223 -14.46 -2.74 20.55
C LEU A 223 -13.08 -3.32 20.87
N PHE A 224 -12.21 -3.44 19.86
CA PHE A 224 -10.84 -3.92 20.00
C PHE A 224 -9.85 -2.75 19.91
N GLY A 225 -8.70 -2.91 20.59
CA GLY A 225 -7.60 -1.94 20.56
C GLY A 225 -6.98 -1.76 19.18
N ASP A 226 -6.15 -0.73 19.04
CA ASP A 226 -5.44 -0.34 17.81
C ASP A 226 -4.39 -1.36 17.35
N TRP A 227 -3.98 -2.28 18.21
CA TRP A 227 -3.08 -3.39 17.90
C TRP A 227 -3.80 -4.62 17.31
N SER A 228 -5.14 -4.67 17.36
CA SER A 228 -5.90 -5.83 16.91
C SER A 228 -6.34 -5.67 15.46
N PRO A 229 -6.14 -6.66 14.57
CA PRO A 229 -6.66 -6.63 13.20
C PRO A 229 -8.20 -6.64 13.13
N PHE A 230 -8.89 -6.87 14.26
CA PHE A 230 -10.34 -6.73 14.37
C PHE A 230 -10.76 -5.32 14.84
N GLY A 231 -9.82 -4.47 15.21
CA GLY A 231 -10.06 -3.09 15.65
C GLY A 231 -10.55 -2.22 14.49
N GLY A 232 -11.55 -1.39 14.73
CA GLY A 232 -11.97 -0.39 13.75
C GLY A 232 -12.74 -0.89 12.53
N GLN A 233 -12.89 -2.20 12.30
CA GLN A 233 -13.56 -2.79 11.12
C GLN A 233 -14.90 -2.13 10.77
N LEU A 234 -15.92 -2.26 11.65
CA LEU A 234 -17.27 -1.74 11.38
C LEU A 234 -17.28 -0.21 11.20
N TYR A 235 -16.52 0.52 12.01
CA TYR A 235 -16.49 1.99 11.95
C TYR A 235 -15.71 2.50 10.74
N GLY A 236 -14.66 1.80 10.33
CA GLY A 236 -13.85 2.08 9.16
C GLY A 236 -14.65 1.87 7.89
N ILE A 237 -15.33 0.73 7.75
CA ILE A 237 -16.21 0.44 6.60
C ILE A 237 -17.29 1.52 6.48
N LYS A 238 -18.04 1.80 7.57
CA LYS A 238 -19.08 2.85 7.57
C LYS A 238 -18.55 4.25 7.27
N TYR A 239 -17.30 4.53 7.65
CA TYR A 239 -16.66 5.80 7.29
C TYR A 239 -16.40 5.86 5.79
N TRP A 240 -15.80 4.81 5.22
CA TRP A 240 -15.49 4.77 3.80
C TRP A 240 -16.74 4.70 2.92
N GLU A 241 -17.83 4.08 3.37
CA GLU A 241 -19.13 4.18 2.70
C GLU A 241 -19.57 5.63 2.53
N LYS A 242 -19.47 6.45 3.58
CA LYS A 242 -19.82 7.87 3.52
C LYS A 242 -18.89 8.67 2.61
N ILE A 243 -17.59 8.35 2.64
CA ILE A 243 -16.60 9.01 1.79
C ILE A 243 -16.84 8.64 0.32
N CYS A 244 -17.07 7.37 0.00
CA CYS A 244 -17.41 6.92 -1.35
C CYS A 244 -18.76 7.52 -1.80
N GLN A 245 -19.79 7.58 -0.96
CA GLN A 245 -21.04 8.30 -1.27
C GLN A 245 -20.80 9.78 -1.62
N LYS A 246 -19.89 10.44 -0.90
CA LYS A 246 -19.58 11.86 -1.10
C LYS A 246 -18.82 12.12 -2.41
N TYR A 247 -17.86 11.26 -2.78
CA TYR A 247 -16.92 11.53 -3.87
C TYR A 247 -17.08 10.63 -5.10
N HIS A 248 -17.75 9.49 -4.95
CA HIS A 248 -18.03 8.49 -5.99
C HIS A 248 -19.48 7.98 -5.85
N PRO A 249 -20.50 8.84 -5.94
CA PRO A 249 -21.90 8.46 -5.69
C PRO A 249 -22.37 7.31 -6.59
N ASP A 250 -21.86 7.22 -7.82
CA ASP A 250 -22.17 6.15 -8.77
C ASP A 250 -21.58 4.78 -8.39
N ARG A 251 -20.70 4.74 -7.37
CA ARG A 251 -20.07 3.52 -6.84
C ARG A 251 -20.49 3.21 -5.41
N ALA A 252 -21.46 3.96 -4.88
CA ALA A 252 -21.80 3.96 -3.47
C ALA A 252 -22.86 2.95 -3.04
N THR A 253 -23.38 2.13 -3.96
CA THR A 253 -24.48 1.20 -3.68
C THR A 253 -23.97 -0.14 -3.16
N LEU A 254 -23.72 -0.21 -1.84
CA LEU A 254 -23.61 -1.46 -1.10
C LEU A 254 -25.01 -1.90 -0.60
N GLU A 255 -26.00 -2.01 -1.49
CA GLU A 255 -27.33 -2.53 -1.10
C GLU A 255 -27.37 -4.07 -0.95
N GLN A 256 -26.25 -4.80 -1.02
CA GLN A 256 -26.30 -6.27 -1.08
C GLN A 256 -25.51 -7.09 -0.05
N PHE A 257 -24.75 -6.51 0.88
CA PHE A 257 -23.91 -7.35 1.78
C PHE A 257 -23.88 -6.94 3.27
N ILE A 258 -25.02 -6.52 3.83
CA ILE A 258 -25.20 -6.46 5.30
C ILE A 258 -26.00 -7.69 5.74
N PHE A 259 -25.39 -8.88 5.70
CA PHE A 259 -25.78 -10.05 6.52
C PHE A 259 -24.63 -11.07 6.52
N LEU A 260 -23.59 -10.81 7.32
CA LEU A 260 -22.76 -11.83 7.97
C LEU A 260 -22.32 -11.29 9.34
#